data_AF-A0A7S2R3I8-F1
#
_entry.id   AF-A0A7S2R3I8-F1
#
_cell.length_a   1.000
_cell.length_b   1.000
_cell.length_c   1.000
_cell.angle_alpha   90.00
_cell.angle_beta   90.00
_cell.angle_gamma   90.00
#
_symmetry.space_group_name_H-M   'P 1'
#
loop_
_entity.id
_entity.type
_entity.pdbx_description
1 polymer ?
#
loop_
_entity_poly.entity_id
_entity_poly.type
_entity_poly.pdbx_seq_one_letter_code
_entity_poly.pdbx_strand_id
1 'polypeptide(L)'
;STGTSETLPPNLLDEMVIETNAVRVIGTSWDKRLDSNLLNNVSKFRTYDPTSVRDCLRLIRNKVNHYDELPITVKQITGPGPIQFIYYIESKYPRLLSHCYKSCLYTLPNDDPLNAK
;
A
#
# COMPACT_ATOMS: atom_id res chain seq x y z
N SER A 1 13.50 33.69 21.88
CA SER A 1 13.55 33.32 20.46
C SER A 1 14.54 32.21 20.27
N THR A 2 14.09 30.97 20.33
CA THR A 2 14.92 29.79 20.09
C THR A 2 14.10 28.90 19.17
N GLY A 3 14.48 28.91 17.89
CA GLY A 3 13.90 28.05 16.88
C GLY A 3 14.21 26.61 17.24
N THR A 4 13.15 25.84 17.48
CA THR A 4 13.19 24.38 17.45
C THR A 4 13.68 23.97 16.08
N SER A 5 14.93 23.49 16.02
CA SER A 5 15.45 22.75 14.87
C SER A 5 14.58 21.51 14.72
N GLU A 6 13.63 21.58 13.79
CA GLU A 6 12.77 20.47 13.38
C GLU A 6 13.67 19.43 12.72
N THR A 7 14.16 18.48 13.52
CA THR A 7 14.94 17.35 13.03
C THR A 7 14.03 16.53 12.12
N LEU A 8 14.29 16.60 10.81
CA LEU A 8 13.60 15.80 9.79
C LEU A 8 13.61 14.32 10.22
N PRO A 9 12.47 13.61 10.10
CA PRO A 9 12.40 12.23 10.53
C PRO A 9 13.39 11.38 9.70
N PRO A 10 14.07 10.41 10.33
CA PRO A 10 15.19 9.68 9.72
C PRO A 10 14.84 8.93 8.42
N ASN A 11 13.54 8.71 8.14
CA ASN A 11 13.07 7.97 6.96
C ASN A 11 12.27 8.85 5.98
N LEU A 12 12.43 10.18 6.06
CA LEU A 12 11.70 11.09 5.18
C LEU A 12 11.97 10.80 3.70
N LEU A 13 13.20 10.41 3.36
CA LEU A 13 13.58 10.06 1.99
C LEU A 13 12.78 8.85 1.49
N ASP A 14 12.62 7.82 2.32
CA ASP A 14 11.89 6.60 1.97
C ASP A 14 10.40 6.86 1.77
N GLU A 15 9.81 7.67 2.66
CA GLU A 15 8.41 8.10 2.54
C GLU A 15 8.20 8.93 1.26
N MET A 16 9.15 9.81 0.92
CA MET A 16 9.07 10.59 -0.32
C MET A 16 9.22 9.71 -1.57
N VAL A 17 10.13 8.73 -1.54
CA VAL A 17 10.35 7.83 -2.68
C VAL A 17 9.10 7.01 -2.99
N ILE A 18 8.45 6.42 -1.97
CA ILE A 18 7.26 5.60 -2.20
C ILE A 18 6.05 6.41 -2.67
N GLU A 19 5.93 7.68 -2.27
CA GLU A 19 4.85 8.56 -2.71
C GLU A 19 5.12 9.24 -4.07
N THR A 20 6.36 9.13 -4.58
CA THR A 20 6.72 9.70 -5.87
C THR A 20 5.91 9.04 -6.99
N ASN A 21 5.27 9.86 -7.84
CA ASN A 21 4.37 9.41 -8.91
C ASN A 21 3.13 8.61 -8.45
N ALA A 22 2.66 8.77 -7.21
CA ALA A 22 1.48 8.07 -6.68
C ALA A 22 0.30 8.00 -7.65
N VAL A 23 -0.07 9.11 -8.30
CA VAL A 23 -1.18 9.17 -9.27
C VAL A 23 -1.01 8.18 -10.43
N ARG A 24 0.21 7.92 -10.89
CA ARG A 24 0.48 6.95 -11.97
C ARG A 24 0.41 5.50 -11.51
N VAL A 25 0.58 5.26 -10.21
CA VAL A 25 0.65 3.93 -9.59
C VAL A 25 -0.75 3.49 -9.13
N ILE A 26 -1.42 4.35 -8.37
CA ILE A 26 -2.68 4.05 -7.70
C ILE A 26 -3.88 4.86 -8.22
N GLY A 27 -3.65 5.89 -9.04
CA GLY A 27 -4.67 6.85 -9.47
C GLY A 27 -4.79 8.04 -8.51
N THR A 28 -5.79 8.89 -8.73
CA THR A 28 -6.08 10.05 -7.86
C THR A 28 -6.60 9.65 -6.47
N SER A 29 -7.12 8.43 -6.35
CA SER A 29 -7.76 7.90 -5.16
C SER A 29 -7.80 6.38 -5.35
N TRP A 30 -7.07 5.60 -4.55
CA TRP A 30 -6.98 4.14 -4.75
C TRP A 30 -8.32 3.46 -4.47
N ASP A 31 -9.03 3.91 -3.44
CA ASP A 31 -10.34 3.39 -3.03
C ASP A 31 -11.34 3.29 -4.19
N LYS A 32 -11.39 4.26 -5.10
CA LYS A 32 -12.30 4.26 -6.26
C LYS A 32 -12.15 3.06 -7.21
N ARG A 33 -11.02 2.34 -7.15
CA ARG A 33 -10.76 1.13 -7.96
C ARG A 33 -11.13 -0.17 -7.24
N LEU A 34 -11.40 -0.11 -5.94
CA LEU A 34 -11.77 -1.25 -5.12
C LEU A 34 -13.29 -1.43 -5.08
N ASP A 35 -13.71 -2.67 -4.85
CA ASP A 35 -15.11 -2.99 -4.64
C ASP A 35 -15.66 -2.31 -3.38
N SER A 36 -16.88 -1.77 -3.49
CA SER A 36 -17.55 -1.06 -2.40
C SER A 36 -17.75 -1.90 -1.13
N ASN A 37 -17.97 -3.22 -1.25
CA ASN A 37 -18.13 -4.10 -0.10
C ASN A 37 -16.81 -4.26 0.66
N LEU A 38 -15.69 -4.32 -0.06
CA LEU A 38 -14.36 -4.32 0.54
C LEU A 38 -14.11 -3.00 1.28
N LEU A 39 -14.39 -1.86 0.65
CA LEU A 39 -14.19 -0.53 1.26
C LEU A 39 -15.05 -0.33 2.51
N ASN A 40 -16.33 -0.71 2.46
CA ASN A 40 -17.25 -0.63 3.58
C ASN A 40 -16.82 -1.51 4.76
N ASN A 41 -16.09 -2.59 4.50
CA ASN A 41 -15.47 -3.39 5.57
C ASN A 41 -14.22 -2.69 6.13
N VAL A 42 -13.39 -2.10 5.26
CA VAL A 42 -12.12 -1.45 5.64
C VAL A 42 -12.36 -0.21 6.50
N SER A 43 -13.28 0.67 6.09
CA SER A 43 -13.52 1.96 6.72
C SER A 43 -14.05 1.87 8.16
N LYS A 44 -14.57 0.71 8.58
CA LYS A 44 -15.06 0.47 9.94
C LYS A 44 -13.98 0.41 11.00
N PHE A 45 -12.78 -0.04 10.63
CA PHE A 45 -11.73 -0.37 11.61
C PHE A 45 -10.56 0.61 11.60
N ARG A 46 -10.32 1.28 10.47
CA ARG A 46 -9.18 2.19 10.32
C ARG A 46 -9.42 3.19 9.20
N THR A 47 -9.00 4.43 9.45
CA THR A 47 -8.92 5.48 8.44
C THR A 47 -7.62 5.35 7.65
N TYR A 48 -7.73 5.39 6.33
CA TYR A 48 -6.61 5.42 5.40
C TYR A 48 -6.75 6.64 4.50
N ASP A 49 -5.64 7.24 4.11
CA ASP A 49 -5.60 8.26 3.08
C ASP A 49 -5.69 7.61 1.69
N PRO A 50 -6.77 7.85 0.92
CA PRO A 50 -6.96 7.26 -0.40
C PRO A 50 -5.96 7.78 -1.45
N THR A 51 -5.19 8.82 -1.14
CA THR A 51 -4.20 9.42 -2.05
C THR A 51 -2.79 8.90 -1.84
N SER A 52 -2.52 8.21 -0.73
CA SER A 52 -1.19 7.72 -0.35
C SER A 52 -0.95 6.28 -0.80
N VAL A 53 0.20 6.04 -1.44
CA VAL A 53 0.68 4.70 -1.81
C VAL A 53 0.98 3.89 -0.55
N ARG A 54 1.61 4.50 0.45
CA ARG A 54 1.91 3.84 1.73
C ARG A 54 0.63 3.34 2.41
N ASP A 55 -0.42 4.14 2.41
CA ASP A 55 -1.69 3.75 3.04
C ASP A 55 -2.44 2.69 2.23
N CYS A 56 -2.31 2.70 0.91
CA CYS A 56 -2.75 1.60 0.07
C CYS A 56 -2.05 0.27 0.45
N LEU A 57 -0.71 0.28 0.58
CA LEU A 57 0.07 -0.88 0.99
C LEU A 57 -0.29 -1.33 2.41
N ARG A 58 -0.53 -0.39 3.32
CA ARG A 58 -0.97 -0.66 4.70
C ARG A 58 -2.32 -1.39 4.71
N LEU A 59 -3.26 -0.98 3.87
CA LEU A 59 -4.53 -1.67 3.69
C LEU A 59 -4.32 -3.10 3.17
N ILE A 60 -3.53 -3.26 2.10
CA ILE A 60 -3.28 -4.57 1.47
C ILE A 60 -2.69 -5.54 2.50
N ARG A 61 -1.63 -5.14 3.20
CA ARG A 61 -1.01 -5.95 4.26
C ARG A 61 -2.03 -6.33 5.34
N ASN A 62 -2.82 -5.39 5.81
CA ASN A 62 -3.82 -5.65 6.84
C ASN A 62 -4.88 -6.66 6.36
N LYS A 63 -5.33 -6.56 5.11
CA LYS A 63 -6.37 -7.46 4.57
C LYS A 63 -5.85 -8.86 4.24
N VAL A 64 -4.59 -8.98 3.87
CA VAL A 64 -3.92 -10.28 3.71
C VAL A 64 -3.74 -10.96 5.06
N ASN A 65 -3.26 -10.24 6.09
CA ASN A 65 -3.02 -10.82 7.41
C ASN A 65 -4.30 -11.26 8.12
N HIS A 66 -5.39 -10.51 7.93
CA HIS A 66 -6.70 -10.80 8.51
C HIS A 66 -7.68 -11.38 7.49
N TYR A 67 -7.18 -12.10 6.49
CA TYR A 67 -8.02 -12.61 5.41
C TYR A 67 -9.14 -13.51 5.91
N ASP A 68 -8.82 -14.36 6.88
CA ASP A 68 -9.76 -15.34 7.43
C ASP A 68 -10.95 -14.68 8.13
N GLU A 69 -10.75 -13.49 8.69
CA GLU A 69 -11.78 -12.67 9.36
C GLU A 69 -12.68 -11.91 8.37
N LEU A 70 -12.39 -11.95 7.06
CA LEU A 70 -13.20 -11.24 6.07
C LEU A 70 -14.58 -11.87 5.89
N PRO A 71 -15.64 -11.05 5.71
CA PRO A 71 -16.96 -11.54 5.37
C PRO A 71 -16.95 -12.38 4.09
N ILE A 72 -17.83 -13.39 4.02
CA ILE A 72 -17.98 -14.26 2.85
C ILE A 72 -18.22 -13.47 1.56
N THR A 73 -18.98 -12.37 1.64
CA THR A 73 -19.31 -11.50 0.51
C THR A 73 -18.07 -10.80 -0.06
N VAL A 74 -17.12 -10.44 0.79
CA VAL A 74 -15.84 -9.85 0.36
C VAL A 74 -14.96 -10.94 -0.27
N LYS A 75 -14.87 -12.12 0.37
CA LYS A 75 -14.11 -13.26 -0.16
C LYS A 75 -14.61 -13.71 -1.53
N GLN A 76 -15.92 -13.70 -1.78
CA GLN A 76 -16.47 -14.02 -3.11
C GLN A 76 -15.95 -13.10 -4.22
N ILE A 77 -15.61 -11.85 -3.89
CA ILE A 77 -15.14 -10.84 -4.84
C ILE A 77 -13.61 -10.88 -4.96
N THR A 78 -12.92 -11.05 -3.83
CA THR A 78 -11.45 -10.97 -3.76
C THR A 78 -10.75 -12.32 -3.90
N GLY A 79 -11.50 -13.42 -3.86
CA GLY A 79 -11.01 -14.79 -4.04
C GLY A 79 -11.10 -15.67 -2.78
N PRO A 80 -10.73 -16.96 -2.88
CA PRO A 80 -10.84 -17.88 -1.75
C PRO A 80 -9.76 -17.69 -0.66
N GLY A 81 -8.68 -16.95 -0.94
CA GLY A 81 -7.53 -16.86 -0.04
C GLY A 81 -6.67 -15.61 -0.23
N PRO A 82 -5.63 -15.44 0.61
CA PRO A 82 -4.76 -14.28 0.60
C PRO A 82 -4.00 -14.11 -0.72
N ILE A 83 -3.62 -15.22 -1.36
CA ILE A 83 -2.95 -15.19 -2.67
C ILE A 83 -3.88 -14.62 -3.74
N GLN A 84 -5.15 -15.07 -3.78
CA GLN A 84 -6.10 -14.56 -4.76
C GLN A 84 -6.49 -13.11 -4.49
N PHE A 85 -6.49 -12.68 -3.21
CA PHE A 85 -6.62 -11.27 -2.85
C PHE A 85 -5.49 -10.42 -3.46
N ILE A 86 -4.24 -10.90 -3.44
CA ILE A 86 -3.13 -10.21 -4.11
C ILE A 86 -3.38 -10.11 -5.61
N TYR A 87 -3.82 -11.17 -6.29
CA TYR A 87 -4.15 -11.10 -7.72
C TYR A 87 -5.27 -10.09 -8.01
N TYR A 88 -6.28 -10.02 -7.14
CA TYR A 88 -7.32 -9.00 -7.23
C TYR A 88 -6.69 -7.59 -7.14
N ILE A 89 -5.80 -7.34 -6.17
CA ILE A 89 -5.10 -6.05 -6.03
C ILE A 89 -4.22 -5.73 -7.25
N GLU A 90 -3.45 -6.69 -7.74
CA GLU A 90 -2.60 -6.51 -8.93
C GLU A 90 -3.42 -6.14 -10.17
N SER A 91 -4.61 -6.75 -10.32
CA SER A 91 -5.54 -6.40 -11.41
C SER A 91 -6.02 -4.94 -11.34
N LYS A 92 -6.13 -4.36 -10.13
CA LYS A 92 -6.55 -2.96 -9.93
C LYS A 92 -5.39 -1.98 -10.08
N TYR A 93 -4.18 -2.39 -9.69
CA TYR A 93 -2.98 -1.55 -9.65
C TYR A 93 -1.77 -2.25 -10.28
N PRO A 94 -1.75 -2.43 -11.62
CA PRO A 94 -0.70 -3.20 -12.30
C PRO A 94 0.72 -2.62 -12.15
N ARG A 95 0.85 -1.36 -11.74
CA ARG A 95 2.13 -0.68 -11.53
C ARG A 95 2.64 -0.74 -10.08
N LEU A 96 1.81 -1.18 -9.13
CA LEU A 96 2.11 -1.10 -7.71
C LEU A 96 3.34 -1.93 -7.33
N LEU A 97 3.41 -3.18 -7.77
CA LEU A 97 4.54 -4.07 -7.47
C LEU A 97 5.86 -3.52 -8.02
N SER A 98 5.88 -3.13 -9.30
CA SER A 98 7.08 -2.56 -9.92
C SER A 98 7.53 -1.26 -9.24
N HIS A 99 6.58 -0.43 -8.80
CA HIS A 99 6.87 0.79 -8.06
C HIS A 99 7.46 0.51 -6.68
N CYS A 100 6.92 -0.47 -5.94
CA CYS A 100 7.46 -0.90 -4.65
C CYS A 100 8.88 -1.44 -4.80
N TYR A 101 9.11 -2.30 -5.79
CA TYR A 101 10.43 -2.84 -6.07
C TYR A 101 11.47 -1.74 -6.36
N LYS A 102 11.13 -0.78 -7.24
CA LYS A 102 11.99 0.38 -7.51
C LYS A 102 12.25 1.21 -6.26
N SER A 103 11.21 1.45 -5.47
CA SER A 103 11.34 2.21 -4.22
C SER A 103 12.35 1.54 -3.29
N CYS A 104 12.24 0.22 -3.10
CA CYS A 104 13.21 -0.56 -2.32
C CYS A 104 14.64 -0.43 -2.87
N LEU A 105 14.85 -0.49 -4.18
CA LEU A 105 16.19 -0.32 -4.77
C LEU A 105 16.80 1.07 -4.52
N TYR A 106 15.97 2.11 -4.36
CA TYR A 106 16.44 3.47 -4.09
C TYR A 106 16.69 3.73 -2.60
N THR A 107 16.00 3.00 -1.72
CA THR A 107 15.99 3.28 -0.26
C THR A 107 16.79 2.28 0.55
N LEU A 108 16.90 1.02 0.09
CA LEU A 108 17.59 -0.02 0.84
C LEU A 108 19.11 0.04 0.61
N PRO A 109 19.91 -0.27 1.64
CA PRO A 109 21.35 -0.45 1.52
C PRO A 109 21.72 -1.47 0.43
N ASN A 110 22.91 -1.34 -0.17
CA ASN A 110 23.37 -2.26 -1.24
C ASN A 110 23.60 -3.70 -0.75
N ASP A 111 23.80 -3.88 0.54
CA ASP A 111 23.95 -5.17 1.23
C ASP A 111 22.61 -5.79 1.65
N ASP A 112 21.48 -5.11 1.39
CA ASP A 112 20.16 -5.68 1.62
C ASP A 112 19.88 -6.83 0.63
N PRO A 113 19.36 -7.99 1.07
CA PRO A 113 19.03 -9.11 0.19
C PRO A 113 18.10 -8.75 -0.98
N LEU A 114 17.30 -7.70 -0.85
CA LEU A 114 16.39 -7.21 -1.90
C LEU A 114 17.08 -6.23 -2.88
N ASN A 115 18.27 -5.74 -2.54
CA ASN A 115 19.10 -4.86 -3.37
C ASN A 115 20.40 -5.53 -3.86
N ALA A 116 20.63 -6.80 -3.48
CA ALA A 116 21.75 -7.59 -3.96
C ALA A 116 21.65 -7.78 -5.49
N LYS A 117 22.56 -7.13 -6.21
CA LYS A 117 22.75 -7.30 -7.67
C LYS A 117 23.48 -8.59 -7.99
#